data_AF-A0A258LN85-F1
#
_entry.id   AF-A0A258LN85-F1
#
_cell.length_a   1.000
_cell.length_b   1.000
_cell.length_c   1.000
_cell.angle_alpha   90.00
_cell.angle_beta   90.00
_cell.angle_gamma   90.00
#
_symmetry.space_group_name_H-M   'P 1'
#
loop_
_entity.id
_entity.type
_entity.pdbx_description
1 polymer ?
#
loop_
_entity_poly.entity_id
_entity_poly.type
_entity_poly.pdbx_seq_one_letter_code
_entity_poly.pdbx_strand_id
1 'polypeptide(L)'
;STDNLPLPVQADVRDWLWDKLVAQYGEAEALTIGRSMHEQATLDLRVNTIKGNREEVLAKLIAENTSGVTNITTTPYSPIGIRMPNRLNIGRHILFTEGKIEVQDEGSQLLSYLVAPKRGMMVADFCAGAGGKTLALGALMRNTGRLYAFDVSEKRLHNLGQRLKRSGLSNLQAQVISSETDPKLKRLNGKFDRVLVDAPCSGLGTLRRNPDLKWRQTPQDIAELNVKQANILARAAKLTKGGGRLIYATCSLLRDENETIAEQFLATHPDFKLLNAAEILAQQQITLDTGDYLKLLPHLHNTDGFFAAVFEKQESAKPEPKPAPESAPVAEA
;
A
#
# COMPACT_ATOMS: atom_id res chain seq x y z
N SER A 1 -2.09 10.44 -35.59
CA SER A 1 -3.28 9.69 -35.15
C SER A 1 -2.96 8.21 -35.31
N THR A 2 -3.22 7.41 -34.28
CA THR A 2 -3.07 5.94 -34.30
C THR A 2 -4.40 5.24 -34.56
N ASP A 3 -5.48 5.99 -34.86
CA ASP A 3 -6.86 5.49 -34.85
C ASP A 3 -7.14 4.41 -35.91
N ASN A 4 -6.28 4.30 -36.93
CA ASN A 4 -6.35 3.28 -37.98
C ASN A 4 -5.53 2.00 -37.68
N LEU A 5 -4.84 1.93 -36.54
CA LEU A 5 -4.04 0.76 -36.13
C LEU A 5 -4.90 -0.23 -35.32
N PRO A 6 -4.50 -1.51 -35.20
CA PRO A 6 -5.15 -2.45 -34.30
C PRO A 6 -5.18 -1.93 -32.86
N LEU A 7 -6.26 -2.21 -32.11
CA LEU A 7 -6.45 -1.70 -30.74
C LEU A 7 -5.26 -1.93 -29.78
N PRO A 8 -4.60 -3.10 -29.74
CA PRO A 8 -3.42 -3.30 -28.90
C PRO A 8 -2.28 -2.33 -29.22
N VAL A 9 -2.10 -1.99 -30.51
CA VAL A 9 -1.10 -1.04 -30.99
C VAL A 9 -1.49 0.39 -30.62
N GLN A 10 -2.78 0.73 -30.66
CA GLN A 10 -3.27 2.03 -30.19
C GLN A 10 -3.07 2.22 -28.69
N ALA A 11 -3.18 1.14 -27.93
CA ALA A 11 -2.93 1.10 -26.49
C ALA A 11 -1.44 0.99 -26.13
N ASP A 12 -0.56 0.75 -27.12
CA ASP A 12 0.90 0.55 -26.97
C ASP A 12 1.24 -0.42 -25.82
N VAL A 13 0.58 -1.58 -25.83
CA VAL A 13 0.83 -2.70 -24.92
C VAL A 13 1.03 -3.98 -25.71
N ARG A 14 1.61 -5.01 -25.08
CA ARG A 14 1.74 -6.33 -25.69
C ARG A 14 0.40 -7.05 -25.75
N ASP A 15 0.22 -7.91 -26.76
CA ASP A 15 -1.02 -8.65 -26.99
C ASP A 15 -1.52 -9.39 -25.74
N TRP A 16 -0.64 -10.10 -25.04
CA TRP A 16 -1.03 -10.82 -23.82
C TRP A 16 -1.56 -9.89 -22.71
N LEU A 17 -1.04 -8.67 -22.61
CA LEU A 17 -1.47 -7.67 -21.63
C LEU A 17 -2.78 -7.04 -22.09
N TRP A 18 -2.91 -6.76 -23.39
CA TRP A 18 -4.16 -6.31 -24.00
C TRP A 18 -5.29 -7.30 -23.71
N ASP A 19 -5.08 -8.59 -23.98
CA ASP A 19 -6.09 -9.63 -23.78
C ASP A 19 -6.56 -9.70 -22.32
N LYS A 20 -5.63 -9.57 -21.36
CA LYS A 20 -5.94 -9.49 -19.93
C LYS A 20 -6.80 -8.27 -19.60
N LEU A 21 -6.44 -7.10 -20.12
CA LEU A 21 -7.18 -5.86 -19.89
C LEU A 21 -8.58 -5.91 -20.51
N VAL A 22 -8.72 -6.45 -21.72
CA VAL A 22 -10.01 -6.62 -22.39
C VAL A 22 -10.90 -7.60 -21.63
N ALA A 23 -10.36 -8.73 -21.20
CA ALA A 23 -11.11 -9.70 -20.41
C ALA A 23 -11.63 -9.11 -19.09
N GLN A 24 -10.90 -8.17 -18.50
CA GLN A 24 -11.23 -7.57 -17.21
C GLN A 24 -12.14 -6.33 -17.32
N TYR A 25 -11.89 -5.46 -18.29
CA TYR A 25 -12.51 -4.12 -18.38
C TYR A 25 -13.36 -3.93 -19.65
N GLY A 26 -13.25 -4.84 -20.64
CA GLY A 26 -13.82 -4.66 -21.98
C GLY A 26 -12.94 -3.78 -22.88
N GLU A 27 -13.14 -3.87 -24.19
CA GLU A 27 -12.26 -3.23 -25.19
C GLU A 27 -12.16 -1.70 -25.05
N ALA A 28 -13.31 -1.03 -24.89
CA ALA A 28 -13.37 0.43 -24.83
C ALA A 28 -12.62 1.00 -23.60
N GLU A 29 -12.81 0.36 -22.46
CA GLU A 29 -12.17 0.75 -21.21
C GLU A 29 -10.69 0.35 -21.20
N ALA A 30 -10.34 -0.83 -21.72
CA ALA A 30 -8.96 -1.27 -21.86
C ALA A 30 -8.13 -0.30 -22.73
N LEU A 31 -8.72 0.21 -23.82
CA LEU A 31 -8.08 1.24 -24.66
C LEU A 31 -7.86 2.55 -23.87
N THR A 32 -8.85 2.98 -23.08
CA THR A 32 -8.76 4.18 -22.24
C THR A 32 -7.66 4.04 -21.19
N ILE A 33 -7.61 2.89 -20.50
CA ILE A 33 -6.57 2.54 -19.54
C ILE A 33 -5.20 2.57 -20.23
N GLY A 34 -5.04 1.88 -21.36
CA GLY A 34 -3.83 1.85 -22.17
C GLY A 34 -3.30 3.26 -22.50
N ARG A 35 -4.17 4.10 -23.06
CA ARG A 35 -3.83 5.49 -23.43
C ARG A 35 -3.44 6.33 -22.22
N SER A 36 -4.16 6.20 -21.10
CA SER A 36 -3.86 6.97 -19.87
C SER A 36 -2.49 6.66 -19.28
N MET A 37 -1.96 5.46 -19.52
CA MET A 37 -0.65 5.05 -19.06
C MET A 37 0.52 5.72 -19.82
N HIS A 38 0.24 6.37 -20.96
CA HIS A 38 1.23 7.19 -21.69
C HIS A 38 1.32 8.62 -21.20
N GLU A 39 0.33 9.07 -20.43
CA GLU A 39 0.34 10.40 -19.89
C GLU A 39 1.40 10.53 -18.81
N GLN A 40 2.16 11.62 -18.85
CA GLN A 40 3.20 11.87 -17.86
C GLN A 40 2.59 11.89 -16.45
N ALA A 41 3.20 11.13 -15.54
CA ALA A 41 2.78 11.13 -14.14
C ALA A 41 3.03 12.50 -13.48
N THR A 42 2.10 12.92 -12.62
CA THR A 42 2.29 14.08 -11.74
C THR A 42 3.37 13.77 -10.70
N LEU A 43 4.01 14.82 -10.18
CA LEU A 43 4.87 14.71 -9.01
C LEU A 43 4.01 14.94 -7.77
N ASP A 44 3.77 13.86 -7.05
CA ASP A 44 3.03 13.90 -5.79
C ASP A 44 4.00 13.80 -4.61
N LEU A 45 3.76 14.66 -3.63
CA LEU A 45 4.53 14.78 -2.41
C LEU A 45 3.63 14.45 -1.23
N ARG A 46 4.12 13.64 -0.31
CA ARG A 46 3.48 13.40 0.98
C ARG A 46 4.13 14.28 2.05
N VAL A 47 3.32 15.06 2.75
CA VAL A 47 3.77 15.87 3.88
C VAL A 47 4.02 14.99 5.10
N ASN A 48 5.14 15.21 5.78
CA ASN A 48 5.45 14.55 7.03
C ASN A 48 4.77 15.28 8.19
N THR A 49 3.64 14.75 8.64
CA THR A 49 2.83 15.36 9.72
C THR A 49 3.50 15.38 11.10
N ILE A 50 4.69 14.78 11.26
CA ILE A 50 5.51 14.92 12.47
C ILE A 50 6.27 16.25 12.47
N LYS A 51 6.53 16.83 11.29
CA LYS A 51 7.41 18.00 11.12
C LYS A 51 6.72 19.24 10.54
N GLY A 52 5.44 19.16 10.20
CA GLY A 52 4.67 20.29 9.65
C GLY A 52 3.27 19.85 9.23
N ASN A 53 2.50 20.78 8.65
CA ASN A 53 1.19 20.51 8.06
C ASN A 53 1.18 20.81 6.54
N ARG A 54 0.10 20.38 5.88
CA ARG A 54 0.00 20.43 4.41
C ARG A 54 -0.06 21.85 3.90
N GLU A 55 -0.77 22.71 4.61
CA GLU A 55 -1.04 24.10 4.25
C GLU A 55 0.23 24.93 4.27
N GLU A 56 1.06 24.80 5.31
CA GLU A 56 2.38 25.46 5.42
C GLU A 56 3.34 25.03 4.31
N VAL A 57 3.41 23.73 4.05
CA VAL A 57 4.29 23.18 3.00
C VAL A 57 3.84 23.67 1.62
N LEU A 58 2.52 23.66 1.36
CA LEU A 58 1.95 24.16 0.12
C LEU A 58 2.24 25.65 -0.07
N ALA A 59 1.99 26.48 0.95
CA ALA A 59 2.24 27.92 0.90
C ALA A 59 3.73 28.21 0.61
N LYS A 60 4.64 27.47 1.23
CA LYS A 60 6.09 27.61 0.96
C LYS A 60 6.44 27.25 -0.48
N LEU A 61 5.95 26.12 -0.99
CA LEU A 61 6.20 25.68 -2.36
C LEU A 61 5.63 26.68 -3.39
N ILE A 62 4.47 27.29 -3.11
CA ILE A 62 3.88 28.32 -3.97
C ILE A 62 4.72 29.61 -3.92
N ALA A 63 5.14 30.06 -2.73
CA ALA A 63 5.94 31.27 -2.59
C ALA A 63 7.32 31.16 -3.26
N GLU A 64 7.94 29.98 -3.24
CA GLU A 64 9.24 29.70 -3.86
C GLU A 64 9.16 29.44 -5.37
N ASN A 65 7.95 29.35 -5.93
CA ASN A 65 7.73 29.07 -7.34
C ASN A 65 7.96 30.31 -8.22
N THR A 66 9.23 30.67 -8.39
CA THR A 66 9.67 31.78 -9.25
C THR A 66 9.67 31.44 -10.75
N SER A 67 9.47 30.17 -11.09
CA SER A 67 9.51 29.66 -12.48
C SER A 67 8.15 29.69 -13.18
N GLY A 68 7.12 30.25 -12.55
CA GLY A 68 5.79 30.39 -13.13
C GLY A 68 5.08 29.05 -13.34
N VAL A 69 5.49 28.00 -12.61
CA VAL A 69 4.88 26.68 -12.70
C VAL A 69 3.43 26.76 -12.23
N THR A 70 2.48 26.68 -13.15
CA THR A 70 1.06 26.64 -12.81
C THR A 70 0.72 25.29 -12.18
N ASN A 71 -0.25 25.27 -11.24
CA ASN A 71 -0.88 24.05 -10.69
C ASN A 71 -0.14 23.29 -9.57
N ILE A 72 0.56 23.99 -8.67
CA ILE A 72 0.91 23.42 -7.35
C ILE A 72 -0.35 23.45 -6.48
N THR A 73 -0.92 22.29 -6.17
CA THR A 73 -2.22 22.16 -5.51
C THR A 73 -2.23 21.04 -4.49
N THR A 74 -3.27 20.95 -3.67
CA THR A 74 -3.51 19.76 -2.84
C THR A 74 -3.91 18.58 -3.72
N THR A 75 -3.54 17.37 -3.33
CA THR A 75 -4.09 16.17 -3.96
C THR A 75 -5.58 16.02 -3.61
N PRO A 76 -6.42 15.49 -4.51
CA PRO A 76 -7.88 15.41 -4.33
C PRO A 76 -8.33 14.45 -3.22
N TYR A 77 -7.60 13.37 -2.96
CA TYR A 77 -7.98 12.31 -2.03
C TYR A 77 -7.08 12.27 -0.79
N SER A 78 -5.75 12.33 -0.96
CA SER A 78 -4.85 12.29 0.20
C SER A 78 -4.93 13.59 1.01
N PRO A 79 -5.24 13.53 2.32
CA PRO A 79 -5.39 14.74 3.15
C PRO A 79 -4.05 15.41 3.45
N ILE A 80 -2.92 14.77 3.14
CA ILE A 80 -1.56 15.29 3.37
C ILE A 80 -0.73 15.35 2.08
N GLY A 81 -1.37 15.15 0.93
CA GLY A 81 -0.71 15.14 -0.36
C GLY A 81 -0.69 16.52 -1.03
N ILE A 82 0.40 16.82 -1.71
CA ILE A 82 0.58 17.99 -2.59
C ILE A 82 0.93 17.47 -3.97
N ARG A 83 0.28 18.00 -4.99
CA ARG A 83 0.49 17.67 -6.40
C ARG A 83 1.12 18.84 -7.12
N MET A 84 2.11 18.55 -7.94
CA MET A 84 2.76 19.53 -8.81
C MET A 84 3.21 18.90 -10.13
N PRO A 85 3.37 19.69 -11.19
CA PRO A 85 3.93 19.18 -12.45
C PRO A 85 5.40 18.80 -12.29
N ASN A 86 5.86 17.88 -13.12
CA ASN A 86 7.11 17.14 -12.96
C ASN A 86 8.38 17.93 -13.40
N ARG A 87 8.50 19.19 -12.98
CA ARG A 87 9.58 20.13 -13.41
C ARG A 87 10.52 20.59 -12.30
N LEU A 88 10.16 20.37 -11.03
CA LEU A 88 10.95 20.82 -9.88
C LEU A 88 11.85 19.69 -9.37
N ASN A 89 13.16 19.96 -9.23
CA ASN A 89 14.08 19.02 -8.61
C ASN A 89 13.90 19.02 -7.08
N ILE A 90 12.94 18.23 -6.62
CA ILE A 90 12.58 18.17 -5.20
C ILE A 90 13.65 17.51 -4.33
N GLY A 91 14.52 16.67 -4.92
CA GLY A 91 15.52 15.89 -4.18
C GLY A 91 16.58 16.73 -3.45
N ARG A 92 16.78 17.98 -3.88
CA ARG A 92 17.70 18.94 -3.23
C ARG A 92 16.98 20.01 -2.41
N HIS A 93 15.65 20.02 -2.44
CA HIS A 93 14.84 21.03 -1.78
C HIS A 93 14.93 20.92 -0.26
N ILE A 94 14.95 22.05 0.45
CA ILE A 94 15.10 22.07 1.92
C ILE A 94 13.98 21.28 2.63
N LEU A 95 12.75 21.37 2.11
CA LEU A 95 11.62 20.58 2.61
C LEU A 95 11.88 19.07 2.52
N PHE A 96 12.55 18.61 1.46
CA PHE A 96 12.88 17.20 1.30
C PHE A 96 14.07 16.81 2.18
N THR A 97 15.18 17.56 2.14
CA THR A 97 16.39 17.22 2.90
C THR A 97 16.16 17.26 4.42
N GLU A 98 15.31 18.15 4.91
CA GLU A 98 14.87 18.21 6.32
C GLU A 98 13.79 17.17 6.68
N GLY A 99 13.32 16.38 5.71
CA GLY A 99 12.32 15.34 5.91
C GLY A 99 10.91 15.86 6.20
N LYS A 100 10.57 17.08 5.76
CA LYS A 100 9.21 17.65 5.83
C LYS A 100 8.29 17.09 4.74
N ILE A 101 8.86 16.59 3.64
CA ILE A 101 8.13 15.93 2.56
C ILE A 101 8.84 14.64 2.09
N GLU A 102 8.07 13.75 1.49
CA GLU A 102 8.53 12.55 0.79
C GLU A 102 7.91 12.52 -0.62
N VAL A 103 8.66 12.06 -1.62
CA VAL A 103 8.08 11.81 -2.96
C VAL A 103 7.29 10.51 -2.90
N GLN A 104 5.99 10.58 -3.15
CA GLN A 104 5.11 9.41 -3.12
C GLN A 104 3.81 9.70 -3.88
N ASP A 105 3.47 8.82 -4.83
CA ASP A 105 2.18 8.82 -5.53
C ASP A 105 1.00 8.82 -4.54
N GLU A 106 -0.05 9.58 -4.85
CA GLU A 106 -1.24 9.68 -4.02
C GLU A 106 -1.87 8.32 -3.69
N GLY A 107 -1.92 7.37 -4.63
CA GLY A 107 -2.47 6.03 -4.37
C GLY A 107 -1.69 5.28 -3.28
N SER A 108 -0.37 5.42 -3.28
CA SER A 108 0.49 4.90 -2.20
C SER A 108 0.30 5.63 -0.86
N GLN A 109 -0.14 6.89 -0.87
CA GLN A 109 -0.48 7.62 0.35
C GLN A 109 -1.80 7.09 0.93
N LEU A 110 -2.82 6.90 0.09
CA LEU A 110 -4.14 6.37 0.46
C LEU A 110 -4.06 4.99 1.13
N LEU A 111 -3.16 4.12 0.66
CA LEU A 111 -2.92 2.83 1.31
C LEU A 111 -2.54 2.96 2.79
N SER A 112 -1.79 4.00 3.18
CA SER A 112 -1.42 4.20 4.59
C SER A 112 -2.64 4.57 5.44
N TYR A 113 -3.61 5.30 4.87
CA TYR A 113 -4.88 5.59 5.50
C TYR A 113 -5.80 4.37 5.54
N LEU A 114 -5.76 3.52 4.52
CA LEU A 114 -6.51 2.26 4.48
C LEU A 114 -6.03 1.27 5.55
N VAL A 115 -4.73 1.25 5.87
CA VAL A 115 -4.20 0.50 7.02
C VAL A 115 -4.80 1.00 8.35
N ALA A 116 -5.12 2.30 8.42
CA ALA A 116 -5.71 2.97 9.57
C ALA A 116 -5.03 2.61 10.91
N PRO A 117 -3.69 2.76 11.04
CA PRO A 117 -2.99 2.41 12.27
C PRO A 117 -3.33 3.43 13.38
N LYS A 118 -3.58 2.93 14.59
CA LYS A 118 -3.86 3.78 15.76
C LYS A 118 -2.62 3.92 16.65
N ARG A 119 -2.62 4.95 17.50
CA ARG A 119 -1.59 5.15 18.53
C ARG A 119 -1.49 3.92 19.43
N GLY A 120 -0.27 3.58 19.84
CA GLY A 120 0.00 2.44 20.73
C GLY A 120 -0.06 1.05 20.08
N MET A 121 -0.55 0.91 18.85
CA MET A 121 -0.61 -0.37 18.14
C MET A 121 0.78 -0.95 17.82
N MET A 122 0.81 -2.26 17.64
CA MET A 122 1.90 -2.98 17.00
C MET A 122 1.56 -3.21 15.52
N VAL A 123 2.32 -2.58 14.62
CA VAL A 123 2.07 -2.57 13.18
C VAL A 123 3.27 -3.15 12.44
N ALA A 124 3.04 -3.95 11.40
CA ALA A 124 4.07 -4.46 10.51
C ALA A 124 3.87 -3.94 9.09
N ASP A 125 4.96 -3.53 8.45
CA ASP A 125 5.09 -3.38 7.00
C ASP A 125 6.00 -4.51 6.51
N PHE A 126 5.41 -5.54 5.90
CA PHE A 126 6.05 -6.83 5.64
C PHE A 126 6.90 -6.85 4.36
N CYS A 127 6.74 -5.85 3.50
CA CYS A 127 7.49 -5.64 2.26
C CYS A 127 7.87 -4.16 2.15
N ALA A 128 8.56 -3.66 3.18
CA ALA A 128 8.71 -2.22 3.40
C ALA A 128 9.49 -1.49 2.29
N GLY A 129 10.34 -2.19 1.55
CA GLY A 129 11.18 -1.59 0.52
C GLY A 129 12.03 -0.44 1.08
N ALA A 130 12.01 0.69 0.41
CA ALA A 130 12.69 1.90 0.89
C ALA A 130 11.93 2.63 2.04
N GLY A 131 10.82 2.06 2.51
CA GLY A 131 10.06 2.48 3.69
C GLY A 131 9.18 3.71 3.51
N GLY A 132 8.76 4.01 2.27
CA GLY A 132 7.87 5.14 2.01
C GLY A 132 6.58 5.03 2.83
N LYS A 133 5.87 3.90 2.70
CA LYS A 133 4.63 3.61 3.42
C LYS A 133 4.87 3.45 4.92
N THR A 134 5.94 2.77 5.32
CA THR A 134 6.37 2.67 6.72
C THR A 134 6.46 4.03 7.42
N LEU A 135 7.10 5.03 6.79
CA LEU A 135 7.19 6.37 7.39
C LEU A 135 5.82 7.06 7.51
N ALA A 136 4.88 6.83 6.59
CA ALA A 136 3.51 7.32 6.74
C ALA A 136 2.78 6.65 7.91
N LEU A 137 2.91 5.32 8.04
CA LEU A 137 2.32 4.59 9.16
C LEU A 137 2.84 5.11 10.50
N GLY A 138 4.14 5.34 10.63
CA GLY A 138 4.73 5.92 11.85
C GLY A 138 4.20 7.32 12.16
N ALA A 139 3.99 8.14 11.14
CA ALA A 139 3.43 9.49 11.28
C ALA A 139 1.95 9.47 11.72
N LEU A 140 1.14 8.56 11.17
CA LEU A 140 -0.25 8.31 11.57
C LEU A 140 -0.35 7.80 13.01
N MET A 141 0.59 6.94 13.41
CA MET A 141 0.74 6.45 14.79
C MET A 141 1.29 7.51 15.76
N ARG A 142 1.60 8.73 15.27
CA ARG A 142 2.14 9.85 16.05
C ARG A 142 3.36 9.46 16.86
N ASN A 143 4.23 8.66 16.27
CA ASN A 143 5.46 8.17 16.88
C ASN A 143 5.26 7.35 18.17
N THR A 144 4.09 6.70 18.33
CA THR A 144 3.77 5.83 19.47
C THR A 144 3.58 4.37 19.04
N GLY A 145 3.54 3.43 19.98
CA GLY A 145 3.41 2.00 19.66
C GLY A 145 4.69 1.40 19.11
N ARG A 146 4.57 0.35 18.29
CA ARG A 146 5.72 -0.33 17.68
C ARG A 146 5.46 -0.56 16.19
N LEU A 147 6.35 -0.05 15.34
CA LEU A 147 6.28 -0.24 13.91
C LEU A 147 7.46 -1.09 13.43
N TYR A 148 7.16 -2.22 12.79
CA TYR A 148 8.17 -3.12 12.24
C TYR A 148 8.20 -2.98 10.72
N ALA A 149 9.41 -2.86 10.16
CA ALA A 149 9.65 -2.82 8.73
C ALA A 149 10.48 -4.04 8.33
N PHE A 150 9.90 -4.96 7.58
CA PHE A 150 10.58 -6.16 7.09
C PHE A 150 10.86 -6.03 5.60
N ASP A 151 12.04 -6.47 5.18
CA ASP A 151 12.38 -6.67 3.77
C ASP A 151 13.50 -7.71 3.66
N VAL A 152 13.57 -8.38 2.51
CA VAL A 152 14.68 -9.31 2.20
C VAL A 152 15.94 -8.60 1.72
N SER A 153 15.80 -7.34 1.27
CA SER A 153 16.89 -6.53 0.76
C SER A 153 17.45 -5.61 1.84
N GLU A 154 18.66 -5.92 2.29
CA GLU A 154 19.43 -5.07 3.19
C GLU A 154 19.65 -3.66 2.61
N LYS A 155 19.94 -3.55 1.30
CA LYS A 155 20.11 -2.27 0.61
C LYS A 155 18.87 -1.38 0.73
N ARG A 156 17.67 -1.96 0.60
CA ARG A 156 16.41 -1.20 0.71
C ARG A 156 16.18 -0.71 2.14
N LEU A 157 16.46 -1.55 3.14
CA LEU A 157 16.36 -1.15 4.55
C LEU A 157 17.43 -0.13 4.96
N HIS A 158 18.64 -0.18 4.38
CA HIS A 158 19.65 0.84 4.59
C HIS A 158 19.15 2.22 4.13
N ASN A 159 18.51 2.29 2.96
CA ASN A 159 17.90 3.52 2.45
C ASN A 159 16.75 4.01 3.36
N LEU A 160 15.94 3.09 3.90
CA LEU A 160 14.95 3.43 4.93
C LEU A 160 15.63 4.05 6.16
N GLY A 161 16.77 3.53 6.62
CA GLY A 161 17.52 4.09 7.74
C GLY A 161 17.91 5.56 7.54
N GLN A 162 18.34 5.95 6.33
CA GLN A 162 18.65 7.35 6.01
C GLN A 162 17.39 8.24 6.02
N ARG A 163 16.28 7.75 5.46
CA ARG A 163 15.00 8.47 5.46
C ARG A 163 14.42 8.59 6.88
N LEU A 164 14.58 7.55 7.70
CA LEU A 164 14.16 7.53 9.10
C LEU A 164 14.84 8.63 9.90
N LYS A 165 16.16 8.78 9.78
CA LYS A 165 16.93 9.83 10.48
C LYS A 165 16.37 11.23 10.24
N ARG A 166 16.02 11.56 8.99
CA ARG A 166 15.42 12.87 8.67
C ARG A 166 13.91 12.94 8.96
N SER A 167 13.20 11.83 9.09
CA SER A 167 11.74 11.83 9.32
C SER A 167 11.33 12.31 10.72
N GLY A 168 12.20 12.14 11.72
CA GLY A 168 11.87 12.42 13.13
C GLY A 168 11.07 11.32 13.83
N LEU A 169 10.86 10.16 13.19
CA LEU A 169 10.28 8.99 13.85
C LEU A 169 11.32 8.25 14.70
N SER A 170 10.86 7.66 15.79
CA SER A 170 11.64 6.85 16.74
C SER A 170 11.00 5.50 17.08
N ASN A 171 9.73 5.27 16.73
CA ASN A 171 9.00 4.02 17.00
C ASN A 171 9.18 2.91 15.95
N LEU A 172 10.14 3.05 15.03
CA LEU A 172 10.36 2.13 13.89
C LEU A 172 11.52 1.17 14.14
N GLN A 173 11.29 -0.12 13.88
CA GLN A 173 12.30 -1.18 13.90
C GLN A 173 12.41 -1.83 12.52
N ALA A 174 13.50 -1.55 11.80
CA ALA A 174 13.81 -2.19 10.53
C ALA A 174 14.52 -3.53 10.76
N GLN A 175 14.06 -4.60 10.11
CA GLN A 175 14.63 -5.94 10.25
C GLN A 175 14.76 -6.64 8.91
N VAL A 176 15.99 -7.03 8.54
CA VAL A 176 16.23 -7.90 7.39
C VAL A 176 15.77 -9.32 7.73
N ILE A 177 14.95 -9.88 6.85
CA ILE A 177 14.51 -11.30 6.88
C ILE A 177 15.10 -12.04 5.69
N SER A 178 15.41 -13.32 5.82
CA SER A 178 15.92 -14.11 4.69
C SER A 178 14.84 -14.44 3.65
N SER A 179 13.61 -14.67 4.12
CA SER A 179 12.41 -14.95 3.32
C SER A 179 11.16 -14.84 4.19
N GLU A 180 9.98 -15.04 3.60
CA GLU A 180 8.72 -15.18 4.31
C GLU A 180 8.72 -16.37 5.30
N THR A 181 9.61 -17.35 5.16
CA THR A 181 9.74 -18.46 6.09
C THR A 181 10.76 -18.24 7.20
N ASP A 182 11.37 -17.04 7.31
CA ASP A 182 12.40 -16.74 8.31
C ASP A 182 11.92 -17.08 9.75
N PRO A 183 12.70 -17.87 10.53
CA PRO A 183 12.37 -18.22 11.90
C PRO A 183 12.14 -17.03 12.83
N LYS A 184 12.79 -15.88 12.60
CA LYS A 184 12.59 -14.65 13.39
C LYS A 184 11.13 -14.23 13.44
N LEU A 185 10.42 -14.42 12.33
CA LEU A 185 9.00 -14.06 12.21
C LEU A 185 8.11 -14.93 13.10
N LYS A 186 8.50 -16.19 13.40
CA LYS A 186 7.66 -17.11 14.20
C LYS A 186 7.37 -16.55 15.59
N ARG A 187 8.34 -15.85 16.19
CA ARG A 187 8.20 -15.21 17.51
C ARG A 187 7.22 -14.04 17.52
N LEU A 188 6.78 -13.58 16.36
CA LEU A 188 5.87 -12.44 16.18
C LEU A 188 4.48 -12.85 15.69
N ASN A 189 4.21 -14.17 15.57
CA ASN A 189 2.90 -14.66 15.20
C ASN A 189 1.81 -14.16 16.15
N GLY A 190 0.69 -13.70 15.60
CA GLY A 190 -0.47 -13.22 16.34
C GLY A 190 -0.25 -11.96 17.17
N LYS A 191 0.79 -11.15 16.90
CA LYS A 191 1.13 -9.97 17.72
C LYS A 191 0.71 -8.64 17.12
N PHE A 192 0.45 -8.58 15.82
CA PHE A 192 0.25 -7.31 15.12
C PHE A 192 -1.23 -6.96 15.00
N ASP A 193 -1.57 -5.73 15.40
CA ASP A 193 -2.88 -5.11 15.18
C ASP A 193 -3.15 -4.86 13.70
N ARG A 194 -2.10 -4.50 12.96
CA ARG A 194 -2.11 -4.23 11.52
C ARG A 194 -0.89 -4.85 10.86
N VAL A 195 -1.11 -5.53 9.75
CA VAL A 195 -0.03 -6.04 8.90
C VAL A 195 -0.27 -5.54 7.48
N LEU A 196 0.65 -4.75 6.95
CA LEU A 196 0.65 -4.31 5.56
C LEU A 196 1.56 -5.22 4.74
N VAL A 197 1.05 -5.68 3.61
CA VAL A 197 1.76 -6.39 2.56
C VAL A 197 1.62 -5.59 1.27
N ASP A 198 2.56 -4.67 1.04
CA ASP A 198 2.75 -4.03 -0.27
C ASP A 198 3.61 -4.97 -1.13
N ALA A 199 2.94 -5.90 -1.82
CA ALA A 199 3.58 -7.09 -2.34
C ALA A 199 4.48 -6.79 -3.55
N PRO A 200 5.58 -7.54 -3.74
CA PRO A 200 6.30 -7.52 -5.01
C PRO A 200 5.35 -7.96 -6.13
N CYS A 201 5.20 -7.11 -7.14
CA CYS A 201 4.27 -7.28 -8.25
C CYS A 201 4.90 -6.82 -9.56
N SER A 202 4.16 -6.95 -10.65
CA SER A 202 4.60 -6.61 -11.99
C SER A 202 4.89 -5.12 -12.17
N GLY A 203 4.25 -4.28 -11.36
CA GLY A 203 4.32 -2.82 -11.44
C GLY A 203 3.58 -2.23 -12.63
N LEU A 204 2.73 -3.00 -13.32
CA LEU A 204 2.00 -2.58 -14.52
C LEU A 204 1.00 -1.45 -14.29
N GLY A 205 0.67 -1.10 -13.04
CA GLY A 205 -0.07 0.13 -12.73
C GLY A 205 0.78 1.39 -12.75
N THR A 206 2.11 1.29 -12.80
CA THR A 206 3.03 2.44 -12.70
C THR A 206 3.65 2.84 -14.04
N LEU A 207 3.06 2.43 -15.16
CA LEU A 207 3.64 2.64 -16.50
C LEU A 207 3.86 4.12 -16.87
N ARG A 208 3.08 5.04 -16.29
CA ARG A 208 3.28 6.50 -16.43
C ARG A 208 4.64 6.97 -15.89
N ARG A 209 5.25 6.19 -15.00
CA ARG A 209 6.54 6.43 -14.34
C ARG A 209 7.63 5.48 -14.81
N ASN A 210 7.25 4.23 -15.11
CA ASN A 210 8.15 3.14 -15.50
C ASN A 210 7.64 2.47 -16.79
N PRO A 211 7.65 3.18 -17.94
CA PRO A 211 7.01 2.71 -19.17
C PRO A 211 7.66 1.46 -19.75
N ASP A 212 8.89 1.15 -19.36
CA ASP A 212 9.64 -0.02 -19.79
C ASP A 212 9.10 -1.34 -19.20
N LEU A 213 8.36 -1.30 -18.08
CA LEU A 213 7.81 -2.50 -17.43
C LEU A 213 6.90 -3.31 -18.36
N LYS A 214 6.11 -2.66 -19.22
CA LYS A 214 5.22 -3.37 -20.17
C LYS A 214 5.97 -4.25 -21.18
N TRP A 215 7.25 -3.96 -21.43
CA TRP A 215 8.15 -4.70 -22.32
C TRP A 215 9.04 -5.70 -21.58
N ARG A 216 9.19 -5.56 -20.27
CA ARG A 216 9.96 -6.51 -19.44
C ARG A 216 9.12 -7.66 -18.90
N GLN A 217 7.85 -7.43 -18.57
CA GLN A 217 6.98 -8.44 -17.93
C GLN A 217 6.42 -9.48 -18.90
N THR A 218 6.62 -10.76 -18.66
CA THR A 218 6.03 -11.86 -19.43
C THR A 218 4.88 -12.53 -18.65
N PRO A 219 3.99 -13.29 -19.32
CA PRO A 219 2.98 -14.09 -18.60
C PRO A 219 3.58 -15.04 -17.55
N GLN A 220 4.78 -15.56 -17.80
CA GLN A 220 5.51 -16.41 -16.87
C GLN A 220 5.95 -15.62 -15.61
N ASP A 221 6.45 -14.40 -15.78
CA ASP A 221 6.80 -13.53 -14.65
C ASP A 221 5.58 -13.23 -13.77
N ILE A 222 4.41 -13.00 -14.38
CA ILE A 222 3.15 -12.80 -13.62
C ILE A 222 2.81 -14.06 -12.82
N ALA A 223 2.91 -15.25 -13.41
CA ALA A 223 2.63 -16.50 -12.71
C ALA A 223 3.57 -16.73 -11.52
N GLU A 224 4.86 -16.44 -11.67
CA GLU A 224 5.85 -16.54 -10.58
C GLU A 224 5.59 -15.52 -9.47
N LEU A 225 5.21 -14.30 -9.84
CA LEU A 225 4.82 -13.26 -8.89
C LEU A 225 3.57 -13.66 -8.09
N ASN A 226 2.56 -14.25 -8.73
CA ASN A 226 1.34 -14.70 -8.06
C ASN A 226 1.64 -15.72 -6.95
N VAL A 227 2.50 -16.71 -7.23
CA VAL A 227 2.92 -17.70 -6.23
C VAL A 227 3.63 -17.01 -5.06
N LYS A 228 4.53 -16.08 -5.35
CA LYS A 228 5.26 -15.33 -4.33
C LYS A 228 4.33 -14.46 -3.48
N GLN A 229 3.38 -13.77 -4.11
CA GLN A 229 2.40 -12.92 -3.44
C GLN A 229 1.52 -13.76 -2.50
N ALA A 230 1.03 -14.91 -2.95
CA ALA A 230 0.24 -15.83 -2.13
C ALA A 230 1.02 -16.32 -0.90
N ASN A 231 2.30 -16.72 -1.09
CA ASN A 231 3.16 -17.17 0.01
C ASN A 231 3.44 -16.07 1.05
N ILE A 232 3.75 -14.86 0.58
CA ILE A 232 3.97 -13.68 1.43
C ILE A 232 2.69 -13.34 2.21
N LEU A 233 1.54 -13.35 1.54
CA LEU A 233 0.25 -13.02 2.17
C LEU A 233 -0.15 -14.05 3.23
N ALA A 234 -0.03 -15.36 2.91
CA ALA A 234 -0.26 -16.44 3.86
C ALA A 234 0.68 -16.36 5.07
N ARG A 235 1.92 -15.90 4.88
CA ARG A 235 2.83 -15.67 6.00
C ARG A 235 2.38 -14.50 6.86
N ALA A 236 2.06 -13.37 6.24
CA ALA A 236 1.63 -12.16 6.93
C ALA A 236 0.34 -12.38 7.74
N ALA A 237 -0.56 -13.24 7.25
CA ALA A 237 -1.75 -13.67 8.00
C ALA A 237 -1.41 -14.29 9.37
N LYS A 238 -0.32 -15.05 9.49
CA LYS A 238 0.12 -15.65 10.77
C LYS A 238 0.63 -14.60 11.77
N LEU A 239 1.08 -13.44 11.30
CA LEU A 239 1.53 -12.33 12.14
C LEU A 239 0.34 -11.54 12.73
N THR A 240 -0.80 -11.59 12.07
CA THR A 240 -2.01 -10.84 12.43
C THR A 240 -2.68 -11.45 13.66
N LYS A 241 -2.92 -10.61 14.68
CA LYS A 241 -3.64 -11.00 15.90
C LYS A 241 -5.14 -11.23 15.63
N GLY A 242 -5.85 -11.92 16.52
CA GLY A 242 -7.32 -11.96 16.48
C GLY A 242 -7.90 -10.56 16.65
N GLY A 243 -8.87 -10.17 15.81
CA GLY A 243 -9.38 -8.80 15.70
C GLY A 243 -8.41 -7.82 14.99
N GLY A 244 -7.24 -8.30 14.53
CA GLY A 244 -6.29 -7.53 13.75
C GLY A 244 -6.68 -7.46 12.27
N ARG A 245 -6.04 -6.55 11.52
CA ARG A 245 -6.24 -6.44 10.07
C ARG A 245 -4.98 -6.75 9.28
N LEU A 246 -5.15 -7.46 8.18
CA LEU A 246 -4.15 -7.73 7.17
C LEU A 246 -4.54 -6.96 5.90
N ILE A 247 -3.63 -6.12 5.40
CA ILE A 247 -3.85 -5.31 4.21
C ILE A 247 -2.91 -5.82 3.14
N TYR A 248 -3.47 -6.29 2.04
CA TYR A 248 -2.73 -6.70 0.85
C TYR A 248 -2.83 -5.60 -0.20
N ALA A 249 -1.74 -5.27 -0.87
CA ALA A 249 -1.72 -4.27 -1.92
C ALA A 249 -0.68 -4.57 -3.00
N THR A 250 -0.94 -4.06 -4.19
CA THR A 250 -0.01 -4.09 -5.33
C THR A 250 -0.11 -2.78 -6.11
N CYS A 251 0.91 -2.50 -6.94
CA CYS A 251 0.83 -1.50 -8.00
C CYS A 251 0.63 -2.17 -9.38
N SER A 252 -0.24 -3.17 -9.45
CA SER A 252 -0.69 -3.84 -10.69
C SER A 252 -2.15 -3.51 -11.02
N LEU A 253 -2.47 -3.55 -12.31
CA LEU A 253 -3.84 -3.44 -12.83
C LEU A 253 -4.51 -4.79 -13.05
N LEU A 254 -3.73 -5.88 -13.01
CA LEU A 254 -4.17 -7.21 -13.40
C LEU A 254 -4.93 -7.89 -12.28
N ARG A 255 -6.13 -8.40 -12.59
CA ARG A 255 -6.93 -9.24 -11.70
C ARG A 255 -6.12 -10.41 -11.11
N ASP A 256 -5.24 -10.99 -11.93
CA ASP A 256 -4.35 -12.10 -11.58
C ASP A 256 -3.51 -11.84 -10.33
N GLU A 257 -3.01 -10.61 -10.18
CA GLU A 257 -2.18 -10.18 -9.04
C GLU A 257 -3.01 -9.51 -7.94
N ASN A 258 -4.33 -9.39 -8.12
CA ASN A 258 -5.17 -8.54 -7.29
C ASN A 258 -6.32 -9.36 -6.70
N GLU A 259 -7.50 -9.27 -7.31
CA GLU A 259 -8.71 -9.93 -6.82
C GLU A 259 -8.53 -11.45 -6.75
N THR A 260 -7.86 -12.07 -7.73
CA THR A 260 -7.62 -13.51 -7.73
C THR A 260 -6.82 -13.95 -6.51
N ILE A 261 -5.77 -13.20 -6.13
CA ILE A 261 -4.98 -13.48 -4.92
C ILE A 261 -5.81 -13.27 -3.66
N ALA A 262 -6.61 -12.20 -3.61
CA ALA A 262 -7.46 -11.89 -2.46
C ALA A 262 -8.57 -12.95 -2.26
N GLU A 263 -9.22 -13.39 -3.34
CA GLU A 263 -10.25 -14.42 -3.37
C GLU A 263 -9.66 -15.78 -2.93
N GLN A 264 -8.50 -16.16 -3.47
CA GLN A 264 -7.80 -17.38 -3.06
C GLN A 264 -7.38 -17.35 -1.58
N PHE A 265 -6.94 -16.19 -1.09
CA PHE A 265 -6.59 -16.01 0.32
C PHE A 265 -7.80 -16.28 1.23
N LEU A 266 -8.95 -15.65 0.93
CA LEU A 266 -10.19 -15.84 1.70
C LEU A 266 -10.69 -17.29 1.66
N ALA A 267 -10.58 -17.96 0.51
CA ALA A 267 -10.96 -19.37 0.39
C ALA A 267 -10.10 -20.31 1.25
N THR A 268 -8.84 -19.94 1.51
CA THR A 268 -7.86 -20.76 2.24
C THR A 268 -7.68 -20.35 3.71
N HIS A 269 -8.21 -19.19 4.11
CA HIS A 269 -8.09 -18.62 5.45
C HIS A 269 -9.49 -18.23 5.97
N PRO A 270 -10.34 -19.20 6.36
CA PRO A 270 -11.73 -18.95 6.76
C PRO A 270 -11.86 -18.13 8.05
N ASP A 271 -10.77 -17.95 8.81
CA ASP A 271 -10.68 -17.05 9.95
C ASP A 271 -10.55 -15.58 9.55
N PHE A 272 -10.47 -15.25 8.26
CA PHE A 272 -10.48 -13.89 7.75
C PHE A 272 -11.76 -13.58 6.99
N LYS A 273 -12.21 -12.34 7.11
CA LYS A 273 -13.28 -11.76 6.28
C LYS A 273 -12.77 -10.52 5.55
N LEU A 274 -13.31 -10.26 4.36
CA LEU A 274 -13.07 -9.01 3.64
C LEU A 274 -13.79 -7.86 4.36
N LEU A 275 -13.14 -6.71 4.45
CA LEU A 275 -13.75 -5.45 4.86
C LEU A 275 -13.87 -4.52 3.67
N ASN A 276 -14.91 -3.70 3.67
CA ASN A 276 -15.12 -2.71 2.63
C ASN A 276 -14.07 -1.59 2.71
N ALA A 277 -13.29 -1.40 1.64
CA ALA A 277 -12.22 -0.41 1.60
C ALA A 277 -12.75 1.03 1.62
N ALA A 278 -13.84 1.31 0.90
CA ALA A 278 -14.47 2.63 0.86
C ALA A 278 -14.97 3.08 2.23
N GLU A 279 -15.60 2.18 3.00
CA GLU A 279 -16.04 2.48 4.37
C GLU A 279 -14.87 2.83 5.30
N ILE A 280 -13.73 2.13 5.18
CA ILE A 280 -12.53 2.43 5.97
C ILE A 280 -11.98 3.80 5.60
N LEU A 281 -11.90 4.14 4.31
CA LEU A 281 -11.45 5.45 3.85
C LEU A 281 -12.41 6.57 4.29
N ALA A 282 -13.72 6.35 4.22
CA ALA A 282 -14.72 7.29 4.71
C ALA A 282 -14.56 7.56 6.21
N GLN A 283 -14.25 6.53 7.03
CA GLN A 283 -13.91 6.71 8.45
C GLN A 283 -12.63 7.54 8.67
N GLN A 284 -11.74 7.61 7.68
CA GLN A 284 -10.57 8.49 7.67
C GLN A 284 -10.86 9.87 7.03
N GLN A 285 -12.13 10.20 6.78
CA GLN A 285 -12.57 11.44 6.11
C GLN A 285 -12.03 11.59 4.68
N ILE A 286 -11.84 10.46 3.97
CA ILE A 286 -11.40 10.44 2.58
C ILE A 286 -12.59 10.05 1.72
N THR A 287 -13.05 10.98 0.88
CA THR A 287 -14.16 10.78 -0.06
C THR A 287 -13.66 10.08 -1.32
N LEU A 288 -13.56 8.76 -1.26
CA LEU A 288 -13.19 7.91 -2.38
C LEU A 288 -13.87 6.56 -2.22
N ASP A 289 -14.83 6.27 -3.11
CA ASP A 289 -15.56 5.01 -3.12
C ASP A 289 -15.12 4.15 -4.31
N THR A 290 -14.52 3.01 -4.00
CA THR A 290 -14.11 1.98 -4.96
C THR A 290 -14.70 0.61 -4.59
N GLY A 291 -15.65 0.58 -3.64
CA GLY A 291 -16.28 -0.61 -3.10
C GLY A 291 -15.40 -1.39 -2.13
N ASP A 292 -15.49 -2.72 -2.21
CA ASP A 292 -14.83 -3.63 -1.26
C ASP A 292 -13.31 -3.61 -1.34
N TYR A 293 -12.77 -3.26 -2.50
CA TYR A 293 -11.34 -3.13 -2.75
C TYR A 293 -10.99 -1.68 -3.07
N LEU A 294 -9.81 -1.24 -2.67
CA LEU A 294 -9.24 -0.02 -3.25
C LEU A 294 -8.79 -0.35 -4.67
N LYS A 295 -9.40 0.25 -5.69
CA LYS A 295 -9.01 0.10 -7.10
C LYS A 295 -8.81 1.46 -7.74
N LEU A 296 -7.54 1.81 -7.93
CA LEU A 296 -7.16 3.06 -8.57
C LEU A 296 -6.76 2.78 -10.01
N LEU A 297 -7.38 3.55 -10.91
CA LEU A 297 -7.10 3.58 -12.34
C LEU A 297 -6.65 4.98 -12.74
N PRO A 298 -5.57 5.12 -13.55
CA PRO A 298 -5.01 6.44 -13.86
C PRO A 298 -6.00 7.40 -14.51
N HIS A 299 -6.85 6.94 -15.45
CA HIS A 299 -7.81 7.80 -16.14
C HIS A 299 -8.98 8.26 -15.26
N LEU A 300 -9.31 7.54 -14.19
CA LEU A 300 -10.40 7.90 -13.27
C LEU A 300 -9.92 8.75 -12.10
N HIS A 301 -8.74 8.44 -11.57
CA HIS A 301 -8.28 8.99 -10.29
C HIS A 301 -7.05 9.91 -10.45
N ASN A 302 -6.44 9.95 -11.64
CA ASN A 302 -5.20 10.65 -11.90
C ASN A 302 -4.06 10.27 -10.93
N THR A 303 -4.02 9.00 -10.55
CA THR A 303 -2.93 8.38 -9.77
C THR A 303 -2.21 7.33 -10.63
N ASP A 304 -1.27 6.60 -10.05
CA ASP A 304 -0.88 5.30 -10.62
C ASP A 304 -2.01 4.28 -10.45
N GLY A 305 -1.95 3.21 -11.25
CA GLY A 305 -2.76 2.01 -11.07
C GLY A 305 -2.39 1.30 -9.78
N PHE A 306 -3.37 1.06 -8.91
CA PHE A 306 -3.12 0.54 -7.56
C PHE A 306 -4.28 -0.30 -7.05
N PHE A 307 -3.97 -1.37 -6.31
CA PHE A 307 -4.95 -2.26 -5.72
C PHE A 307 -4.68 -2.43 -4.23
N ALA A 308 -5.74 -2.52 -3.41
CA ALA A 308 -5.63 -3.06 -2.07
C ALA A 308 -6.90 -3.79 -1.59
N ALA A 309 -6.70 -4.84 -0.80
CA ALA A 309 -7.72 -5.59 -0.09
C ALA A 309 -7.46 -5.53 1.43
N VAL A 310 -8.51 -5.34 2.23
CA VAL A 310 -8.41 -5.33 3.69
C VAL A 310 -9.13 -6.53 4.26
N PHE A 311 -8.40 -7.37 4.98
CA PHE A 311 -8.92 -8.53 5.67
C PHE A 311 -8.89 -8.30 7.18
N GLU A 312 -9.94 -8.74 7.88
CA GLU A 312 -9.97 -8.76 9.34
C GLU A 312 -9.96 -10.19 9.83
N LYS A 313 -9.02 -10.50 10.72
CA LYS A 313 -8.95 -11.80 11.39
C LYS A 313 -9.99 -11.85 12.48
N GLN A 314 -10.87 -12.84 12.44
CA GLN A 314 -11.87 -13.06 13.47
C GLN A 314 -11.19 -13.38 14.80
N GLU A 315 -11.75 -12.88 15.91
CA GLU A 315 -11.31 -13.33 17.23
C GLU A 315 -11.71 -14.80 17.40
N SER A 316 -10.75 -15.66 17.74
CA SER A 316 -11.08 -17.00 18.21
C SER A 316 -11.94 -16.86 19.46
N ALA A 317 -13.11 -17.49 19.50
CA ALA A 317 -13.95 -17.53 20.70
C ALA A 317 -13.08 -17.87 21.92
N LYS A 318 -13.14 -17.04 22.97
CA LYS A 318 -12.46 -17.38 24.23
C LYS A 318 -12.96 -18.76 24.68
N PRO A 319 -12.09 -19.69 25.10
CA PRO A 319 -12.57 -20.91 25.73
C PRO A 319 -13.42 -20.51 26.93
N GLU A 320 -14.64 -21.05 27.01
CA GLU A 320 -15.52 -20.86 28.16
C GLU A 320 -14.74 -21.19 29.44
N PRO A 321 -14.90 -20.40 30.51
CA PRO A 321 -14.29 -20.73 31.79
C PRO A 321 -14.78 -22.11 32.21
N LYS A 322 -13.85 -23.04 32.48
CA LYS A 322 -14.19 -24.36 33.02
C LYS A 322 -15.11 -24.18 34.23
N PRO A 323 -16.21 -24.94 34.34
CA PRO A 323 -17.05 -24.90 35.53
C PRO A 323 -16.19 -25.19 36.75
N ALA A 324 -16.37 -24.37 37.80
CA ALA A 324 -15.68 -24.55 39.06
C ALA A 324 -15.95 -25.96 39.60
N PRO A 325 -14.96 -26.65 40.19
CA PRO A 325 -15.20 -27.95 40.80
C PRO A 325 -16.25 -27.80 41.90
N GLU A 326 -17.29 -28.63 41.84
CA GLU A 326 -18.30 -28.74 42.91
C GLU A 326 -17.59 -29.02 44.24
N SER A 327 -17.87 -28.16 45.22
CA SER A 327 -17.40 -28.35 46.59
C SER A 327 -17.98 -29.64 47.13
N ALA A 328 -17.11 -30.57 47.52
CA ALA A 328 -17.49 -31.81 48.19
C ALA A 328 -18.30 -31.51 49.47
N PRO A 329 -19.34 -32.29 49.79
CA PRO A 329 -20.13 -32.10 50.99
C PRO A 329 -19.25 -32.31 52.24
N VAL A 330 -19.30 -31.34 53.14
CA VAL A 330 -18.70 -31.43 54.47
C VAL A 330 -19.47 -32.50 55.24
N ALA A 331 -18.77 -33.56 55.64
CA ALA A 331 -19.30 -34.55 56.57
C ALA A 331 -19.37 -33.92 57.96
N GLU A 332 -20.58 -33.70 58.47
CA GLU A 332 -20.80 -33.43 59.90
C GLU A 332 -20.75 -34.73 60.70
N ALA A 333 -20.19 -34.60 61.91
CA ALA A 333 -19.87 -35.65 62.87
C ALA A 333 -21.10 -36.30 63.52
#